data_AF-A0ABD2NXZ6-F1
#
_entry.id   AF-A0ABD2NXZ6-F1
#
_cell.length_a   1.000
_cell.length_b   1.000
_cell.length_c   1.000
_cell.angle_alpha   90.00
_cell.angle_beta   90.00
_cell.angle_gamma   90.00
#
_symmetry.space_group_name_H-M   'P 1'
#
loop_
_entity.id
_entity.type
_entity.pdbx_description
1 polymer ?
#
loop_
_entity_poly.entity_id
_entity_poly.type
_entity_poly.pdbx_seq_one_letter_code
_entity_poly.pdbx_strand_id
1 'polypeptide(L)' 'NKTVICGDFNVRFSVPDRDSGSYCDLLDSYEFRRTIFVPTREPNCLDNIFLNLKNCMECTDVYECDFSDHRA' A
#
# COMPACT_ATOMS: atom_id res chain seq x y z
N ASN A 1 11.31 -15.79 5.23
CA ASN A 1 11.00 -14.73 6.21
C ASN A 1 9.64 -14.15 5.92
N LYS A 2 8.80 -13.98 6.94
CA LYS A 2 7.45 -13.40 6.85
C LYS A 2 7.52 -11.96 7.36
N THR A 3 7.17 -11.01 6.52
CA THR A 3 7.36 -9.58 6.74
C THR A 3 6.16 -8.81 6.22
N VAL A 4 5.80 -7.76 6.95
CA VAL A 4 4.81 -6.76 6.56
C VAL A 4 5.52 -5.41 6.53
N ILE A 5 5.32 -4.65 5.46
CA ILE A 5 5.78 -3.26 5.34
C ILE A 5 4.54 -2.41 5.17
N CYS A 6 4.30 -1.46 6.07
CA CYS A 6 3.14 -0.58 6.00
C CYS A 6 3.48 0.83 6.44
N GLY A 7 2.70 1.80 5.96
CA GLY A 7 2.81 3.21 6.31
C GLY A 7 2.56 4.14 5.13
N ASP A 8 2.89 5.41 5.33
CA ASP A 8 2.90 6.43 4.30
C ASP A 8 4.19 6.33 3.48
N PHE A 9 4.07 6.00 2.20
CA PHE A 9 5.20 5.94 1.28
C PHE A 9 5.38 7.24 0.50
N ASN A 10 4.38 8.13 0.53
CA ASN A 10 4.31 9.35 -0.28
C ASN A 10 4.49 9.08 -1.79
N VAL A 11 4.04 7.90 -2.24
CA VAL A 11 4.08 7.43 -3.63
C VAL A 11 2.65 7.30 -4.13
N ARG A 12 2.35 7.78 -5.34
CA ARG A 12 0.98 7.80 -5.88
C ARG A 12 0.60 6.45 -6.50
N PHE A 13 0.12 5.52 -5.69
CA PHE A 13 -0.16 4.15 -6.11
C PHE A 13 -1.42 3.98 -6.98
N SER A 14 -2.30 4.98 -7.03
CA SER A 14 -3.58 4.94 -7.76
C SER A 14 -3.50 5.46 -9.20
N VAL A 15 -2.38 6.05 -9.61
CA VAL A 15 -2.19 6.62 -10.95
C VAL A 15 -0.95 6.05 -11.62
N PRO A 16 -0.88 6.03 -12.96
CA PRO A 16 0.34 5.68 -13.68
C PRO A 16 1.42 6.73 -13.38
N ASP A 17 2.34 6.37 -12.50
CA ASP A 17 3.46 7.19 -12.08
C ASP A 17 4.75 6.36 -12.13
N ARG A 18 5.85 6.97 -12.60
CA ARG A 18 7.12 6.27 -12.80
C ARG A 18 7.70 5.79 -11.47
N ASP A 19 7.56 6.60 -10.41
CA ASP A 19 8.10 6.27 -9.10
C ASP A 19 7.26 5.15 -8.47
N SER A 20 5.93 5.20 -8.64
CA SER A 20 5.05 4.08 -8.25
C SER A 20 5.39 2.78 -8.96
N GLY A 21 5.64 2.80 -10.28
CA GLY A 21 6.01 1.60 -11.03
C GLY A 21 7.33 1.01 -10.52
N SER A 22 8.36 1.84 -10.42
CA SER A 22 9.68 1.42 -9.94
C SER A 22 9.65 0.86 -8.52
N TYR A 23 8.83 1.45 -7.64
CA TYR A 23 8.67 1.01 -6.26
C TYR A 23 7.95 -0.35 -6.17
N CYS A 24 6.87 -0.52 -6.94
CA CYS A 24 6.15 -1.78 -7.03
C CYS A 24 7.03 -2.89 -7.62
N ASP A 25 7.78 -2.63 -8.69
CA ASP A 25 8.69 -3.60 -9.31
C ASP A 25 9.78 -4.05 -8.33
N LEU A 26 10.32 -3.11 -7.54
CA LEU A 26 11.30 -3.43 -6.49
C LEU A 26 10.69 -4.37 -5.45
N LEU A 27 9.51 -4.06 -4.92
CA LEU A 27 8.87 -4.88 -3.89
C LEU A 27 8.42 -6.24 -4.43
N ASP A 28 7.92 -6.30 -5.66
CA ASP A 28 7.56 -7.54 -6.35
C ASP A 28 8.77 -8.46 -6.53
N SER A 29 9.97 -7.91 -6.78
CA SER A 29 11.21 -8.69 -6.84
C SER A 29 11.57 -9.40 -5.51
N TYR A 30 11.00 -8.95 -4.40
CA TYR A 30 11.12 -9.58 -3.07
C TYR A 30 9.85 -10.35 -2.65
N GLU A 31 8.98 -10.66 -3.62
CA GLU A 31 7.71 -11.37 -3.44
C GLU A 31 6.70 -10.64 -2.53
N PHE A 32 6.82 -9.31 -2.41
CA PHE A 32 5.81 -8.51 -1.73
C PHE A 32 4.68 -8.14 -2.69
N ARG A 33 3.45 -8.24 -2.20
CA ARG A 33 2.27 -7.75 -2.91
C ARG A 33 1.61 -6.60 -2.19
N ARG A 34 1.12 -5.65 -2.98
CA ARG A 34 0.30 -4.52 -2.55
C ARG A 34 -1.09 -4.99 -2.13
N THR A 35 -1.66 -4.42 -1.08
CA THR A 35 -3.03 -4.77 -0.64
C THR A 35 -4.00 -3.59 -0.67
N ILE A 36 -3.53 -2.34 -0.63
CA ILE A 36 -4.40 -1.16 -0.66
C ILE A 36 -4.45 -0.59 -2.07
N PHE A 37 -5.66 -0.40 -2.59
CA PHE A 37 -5.94 0.07 -3.96
C PHE A 37 -6.92 1.25 -4.00
N VAL A 38 -7.34 1.74 -2.83
CA VAL A 38 -8.30 2.84 -2.68
C VAL A 38 -7.61 4.07 -2.06
N PRO A 39 -8.18 5.27 -2.19
CA PRO A 39 -7.57 6.48 -1.63
C PRO A 39 -7.45 6.43 -0.11
N THR A 40 -6.26 6.79 0.37
CA THR A 40 -5.91 6.91 1.79
C THR A 40 -5.73 8.36 2.21
N ARG A 41 -5.58 9.30 1.27
CA ARG A 41 -5.55 10.76 1.54
C ARG A 41 -6.19 11.51 0.38
N GLU A 42 -7.32 12.15 0.61
CA GLU A 42 -8.11 12.81 -0.44
C GLU A 42 -8.33 11.85 -1.66
N PRO A 43 -8.07 12.16 -2.97
CA PRO A 43 -8.20 11.15 -4.02
C PRO A 43 -6.93 10.29 -4.19
N ASN A 44 -5.90 10.48 -3.38
CA ASN A 44 -4.61 9.82 -3.53
C ASN A 44 -4.53 8.55 -2.66
N CYS A 45 -3.90 7.51 -3.20
CA CYS A 45 -3.47 6.33 -2.46
C CYS A 45 -1.97 6.49 -2.20
N LEU A 46 -1.60 6.90 -0.99
CA LEU A 46 -0.21 7.20 -0.58
C LEU A 46 0.31 6.20 0.45
N ASP A 47 -0.62 5.67 1.25
CA ASP A 47 -0.36 4.66 2.26
C ASP A 47 -0.61 3.28 1.66
N ASN A 48 0.17 2.29 2.11
CA ASN A 48 -0.06 0.91 1.69
C ASN A 48 0.34 -0.11 2.73
N ILE A 49 0.00 -1.36 2.46
CA ILE A 49 0.46 -2.52 3.18
C ILE A 49 1.00 -3.50 2.13
N PHE A 50 2.26 -3.88 2.29
CA PHE A 50 2.96 -4.84 1.45
C PHE A 50 3.25 -6.10 2.26
N LEU A 51 2.85 -7.24 1.72
CA LEU A 51 2.95 -8.54 2.40
C LEU A 51 3.77 -9.52 1.55
N ASN A 52 4.69 -10.26 2.17
CA ASN A 52 5.34 -11.43 1.55
C ASN A 52 4.87 -12.76 2.18
N LEU A 53 3.62 -12.77 2.66
CA LEU A 53 3.00 -13.91 3.34
C LEU A 53 2.36 -14.85 2.30
N LYS A 54 3.08 -15.90 1.93
CA LYS A 54 2.54 -16.96 1.05
C LYS A 54 1.42 -17.74 1.76
N ASN A 55 0.33 -18.00 1.04
CA ASN A 55 -0.81 -18.83 1.45
C ASN A 55 -1.56 -18.36 2.72
N CYS A 56 -1.57 -17.06 2.99
CA CYS A 56 -2.43 -16.48 4.01
C CYS A 56 -3.67 -15.87 3.35
N MET A 57 -4.85 -16.07 3.96
CA MET A 57 -5.96 -15.16 3.73
C MET A 57 -5.65 -13.88 4.48
N GLU A 58 -5.74 -12.74 3.81
CA GLU A 58 -5.80 -11.44 4.46
C GLU A 58 -7.10 -10.74 4.13
N CYS A 59 -7.52 -9.91 5.07
CA CYS A 59 -8.54 -8.90 4.89
C CYS A 59 -7.85 -7.58 5.19
N THR A 60 -7.92 -6.65 4.24
CA THR A 60 -7.43 -5.28 4.39
C THR A 60 -8.56 -4.34 4.01
N ASP A 61 -8.77 -3.32 4.83
CA ASP A 61 -9.79 -2.31 4.63
C ASP A 61 -9.19 -0.94 4.94
N VAL A 62 -9.85 0.13 4.50
CA VAL A 62 -9.45 1.51 4.78
C VAL A 62 -10.52 2.18 5.62
N TYR A 63 -10.13 2.75 6.75
CA TYR A 63 -11.02 3.33 7.74
C TYR A 63 -10.85 4.85 7.83
N GLU A 64 -11.98 5.57 7.78
CA GLU A 64 -12.01 7.02 8.00
C GLU A 64 -11.96 7.29 9.50
N CYS A 65 -10.94 8.03 9.92
CA CYS A 65 -10.57 8.19 11.33
C CYS A 65 -10.99 9.53 11.94
N ASP A 66 -11.38 10.51 11.13
CA ASP A 66 -11.76 11.89 11.53
C ASP A 66 -10.70 12.71 12.31
N PHE A 67 -9.55 12.14 12.67
CA PHE A 67 -8.45 12.82 13.39
C PHE A 67 -7.20 13.09 12.53
N SER A 68 -7.23 12.70 11.26
CA SER A 68 -6.12 12.81 10.31
C SER A 68 -6.69 13.11 8.92
N ASP A 69 -5.93 13.79 8.07
CA ASP A 69 -6.25 13.90 6.64
C ASP A 69 -5.93 12.60 5.86
N HIS A 70 -5.23 11.67 6.52
CA HIS A 70 -5.07 10.29 6.07
C HIS A 70 -6.07 9.35 6.74
N ARG A 71 -6.55 8.37 5.97
CA ARG A 71 -7.34 7.21 6.39
C ARG A 71 -6.40 6.08 6.81
N ALA A 72 -6.81 5.31 7.82
CA ALA A 72 -6.02 4.20 8.37
C ALA A 72 -6.27 2.88 7.61
#